data_AF-W9T8L7-F1
#
_entry.id   AF-W9T8L7-F1
#
_cell.length_a   1.000
_cell.length_b   1.000
_cell.length_c   1.000
_cell.angle_alpha   90.00
_cell.angle_beta   90.00
_cell.angle_gamma   90.00
#
_symmetry.space_group_name_H-M   'P 1'
#
loop_
_entity.id
_entity.type
_entity.pdbx_description
1 polymer ?
#
loop_
_entity_poly.entity_id
_entity_poly.type
_entity_poly.pdbx_seq_one_letter_code
_entity_poly.pdbx_strand_id
1 'polypeptide(L)'
;MIRQWRRWCLHPDYLVGAEGEPVRRAFAAVTTPLLSLSFTDDEMMSARNTESLHGFYTSAPKTMRRLAPAEIGATRIGHFGFFRQAFQPSLWEAHLLPELHERRAEATAACN
;
A
#
# COMPACT_ATOMS: atom_id res chain seq x y z
N MET A 1 8.35 21.86 -0.33
CA MET A 1 7.13 21.06 -0.57
C MET A 1 6.78 20.95 -2.05
N ILE A 2 6.06 21.87 -2.69
CA ILE A 2 5.56 21.68 -4.08
C ILE A 2 6.66 21.43 -5.13
N ARG A 3 7.80 22.12 -5.05
CA ARG A 3 8.93 21.91 -5.98
C ARG A 3 9.53 20.50 -5.89
N GLN A 4 9.61 19.95 -4.67
CA GLN A 4 10.12 18.61 -4.44
C GLN A 4 9.15 17.56 -4.99
N TRP A 5 7.87 17.70 -4.67
CA TRP A 5 6.85 16.78 -5.17
C TRP A 5 6.79 16.76 -6.69
N ARG A 6 6.85 17.93 -7.34
CA ARG A 6 6.96 18.02 -8.80
C ARG A 6 8.17 17.26 -9.33
N ARG A 7 9.34 17.37 -8.69
CA ARG A 7 10.54 16.63 -9.11
C ARG A 7 10.32 15.12 -9.07
N TRP A 8 9.64 14.61 -8.04
CA TRP A 8 9.30 13.19 -7.95
C TRP A 8 8.33 12.77 -9.05
N CYS A 9 7.22 13.50 -9.22
CA CYS A 9 6.20 13.16 -10.22
C CYS A 9 6.70 13.22 -11.66
N LEU A 10 7.76 13.99 -11.94
CA LEU A 10 8.35 14.09 -13.27
C LEU A 10 9.50 13.12 -13.51
N HIS A 11 9.92 12.35 -12.50
CA HIS A 11 10.99 11.37 -12.64
C HIS A 11 10.41 9.99 -13.02
N PRO A 12 10.97 9.26 -14.01
CA PRO A 12 10.47 7.94 -14.42
C PRO A 12 10.37 6.92 -13.26
N ASP A 13 11.38 6.92 -12.40
CA ASP A 13 11.46 6.08 -11.19
C ASP A 13 10.88 6.79 -9.94
N TYR A 14 10.00 7.78 -10.11
CA TYR A 14 9.38 8.54 -9.02
C TYR A 14 10.40 9.06 -7.97
N LEU A 15 10.06 9.03 -6.67
CA LEU A 15 10.90 9.52 -5.59
C LEU A 15 12.22 8.74 -5.47
N VAL A 16 12.24 7.42 -5.75
CA VAL A 16 13.45 6.62 -5.56
C VAL A 16 14.51 6.95 -6.61
N GLY A 17 14.08 7.30 -7.83
CA GLY A 17 14.99 7.83 -8.83
C GLY A 17 15.39 9.28 -8.57
N ALA A 18 14.43 10.12 -8.19
CA ALA A 18 14.67 11.54 -7.96
C ALA A 18 15.57 11.85 -6.75
N GLU A 19 15.55 11.01 -5.72
CA GLU A 19 16.43 11.11 -4.54
C GLU A 19 17.65 10.17 -4.62
N GLY A 20 17.64 9.22 -5.55
CA GLY A 20 18.76 8.36 -5.88
C GLY A 20 19.05 7.24 -4.87
N GLU A 21 20.30 6.79 -4.89
CA GLU A 21 20.74 5.54 -4.26
C GLU A 21 20.47 5.44 -2.74
N PRO A 22 20.63 6.50 -1.91
CA PRO A 22 20.33 6.40 -0.49
C PRO A 22 18.87 6.00 -0.22
N VAL A 23 17.92 6.57 -0.97
CA VAL A 23 16.50 6.25 -0.83
C VAL A 23 16.20 4.88 -1.43
N ARG A 24 16.80 4.52 -2.56
CA ARG A 24 16.67 3.16 -3.12
C ARG A 24 17.09 2.09 -2.12
N ARG A 25 18.24 2.26 -1.45
CA ARG A 25 18.69 1.35 -0.39
C ARG A 25 17.74 1.32 0.81
N ALA A 26 17.21 2.46 1.21
CA ALA A 26 16.25 2.53 2.33
C ALA A 26 14.97 1.72 2.04
N PHE A 27 14.42 1.81 0.82
CA PHE A 27 13.29 0.98 0.41
C PHE A 27 13.66 -0.51 0.33
N ALA A 28 14.83 -0.83 -0.24
CA ALA A 28 15.32 -2.21 -0.33
C ALA A 28 15.65 -2.84 1.03
N ALA A 29 15.95 -2.04 2.06
CA ALA A 29 16.23 -2.51 3.41
C ALA A 29 14.98 -2.98 4.15
N VAL A 30 13.78 -2.68 3.66
CA VAL A 30 12.53 -3.21 4.23
C VAL A 30 12.41 -4.68 3.87
N THR A 31 12.47 -5.54 4.88
CA THR A 31 12.29 -6.99 4.77
C THR A 31 11.00 -7.49 5.42
N THR A 32 10.35 -6.64 6.23
CA THR A 32 9.04 -6.93 6.82
C THR A 32 8.04 -7.24 5.71
N PRO A 33 7.19 -8.28 5.84
CA PRO A 33 6.15 -8.52 4.86
C PRO A 33 5.32 -7.25 4.64
N LEU A 34 4.87 -7.00 3.42
CA LEU A 34 4.16 -5.79 3.02
C LEU A 34 2.85 -6.20 2.34
N LEU A 35 1.75 -5.65 2.81
CA LEU A 35 0.46 -5.77 2.16
C LEU A 35 0.02 -4.40 1.64
N SER A 36 -0.29 -4.31 0.35
CA SER A 36 -1.05 -3.18 -0.19
C SER A 36 -2.53 -3.56 -0.35
N LEU A 37 -3.42 -2.81 0.31
CA LEU A 37 -4.85 -2.84 0.04
C LEU A 37 -5.21 -1.64 -0.85
N SER A 38 -5.78 -1.89 -2.02
CA SER A 38 -6.11 -0.87 -3.03
C SER A 38 -7.53 -1.07 -3.57
N PHE A 39 -8.07 -0.06 -4.25
CA PHE A 39 -9.45 -0.09 -4.75
C PHE A 39 -9.50 0.12 -6.26
N THR A 40 -10.46 -0.52 -6.93
CA THR A 40 -10.60 -0.39 -8.39
C THR A 40 -11.14 0.97 -8.81
N ASP A 41 -11.90 1.63 -7.94
CA ASP A 41 -12.50 2.96 -8.15
C ASP A 41 -11.69 4.11 -7.52
N ASP A 42 -10.43 3.86 -7.14
CA ASP A 42 -9.49 4.91 -6.73
C ASP A 42 -8.97 5.68 -7.96
N GLU A 43 -9.51 6.88 -8.17
CA GLU A 43 -9.15 7.78 -9.26
C GLU A 43 -7.75 8.42 -9.11
N MET A 44 -7.16 8.38 -7.90
CA MET A 44 -5.86 8.99 -7.60
C MET A 44 -4.72 7.98 -7.61
N MET A 45 -5.01 6.71 -7.31
CA MET A 45 -4.03 5.63 -7.24
C MET A 45 -4.46 4.43 -8.10
N SER A 46 -4.01 4.41 -9.35
CA SER A 46 -4.24 3.28 -10.25
C SER A 46 -3.47 2.03 -9.79
N ALA A 47 -3.89 0.83 -10.23
CA ALA A 47 -3.15 -0.41 -9.98
C ALA A 47 -1.68 -0.32 -10.39
N ARG A 48 -1.40 0.24 -11.56
CA ARG A 48 -0.02 0.41 -12.06
C ARG A 48 0.81 1.29 -11.13
N ASN A 49 0.21 2.35 -10.57
CA ASN A 49 0.91 3.22 -9.62
C ASN A 49 1.18 2.48 -8.31
N THR A 50 0.21 1.69 -7.81
CA THR A 50 0.39 0.84 -6.63
C THR A 50 1.51 -0.18 -6.86
N GLU A 51 1.49 -0.89 -8.00
CA GLU A 51 2.53 -1.87 -8.38
C GLU A 51 3.92 -1.23 -8.46
N SER A 52 4.02 -0.05 -9.08
CA SER A 52 5.28 0.69 -9.17
C SER A 52 5.83 1.04 -7.78
N LEU A 53 5.00 1.55 -6.88
CA LEU A 53 5.42 1.88 -5.52
C LEU A 53 5.82 0.64 -4.73
N HIS A 54 5.03 -0.44 -4.86
CA HIS A 54 5.29 -1.72 -4.22
C HIS A 54 6.60 -2.36 -4.71
N GLY A 55 6.93 -2.13 -5.99
CA GLY A 55 8.15 -2.61 -6.64
C GLY A 55 9.45 -2.08 -6.02
N PHE A 56 9.42 -0.90 -5.39
CA PHE A 56 10.61 -0.33 -4.75
C PHE A 56 11.06 -1.10 -3.50
N TYR A 57 10.14 -1.80 -2.82
CA TYR A 57 10.44 -2.63 -1.66
C TYR A 57 10.97 -4.01 -2.10
N THR A 58 12.17 -4.04 -2.68
CA THR A 58 12.69 -5.22 -3.40
C THR A 58 12.88 -6.44 -2.50
N SER A 59 13.22 -6.25 -1.23
CA SER A 59 13.51 -7.35 -0.28
C SER A 59 12.32 -7.77 0.59
N ALA A 60 11.20 -7.06 0.53
CA ALA A 60 10.00 -7.38 1.31
C ALA A 60 9.20 -8.51 0.63
N PRO A 61 8.71 -9.53 1.37
CA PRO A 61 7.62 -10.37 0.94
C PRO A 61 6.38 -9.50 0.70
N LYS A 62 5.75 -9.62 -0.48
CA LYS A 62 4.79 -8.63 -0.98
C LYS A 62 3.48 -9.28 -1.35
N THR A 63 2.39 -8.78 -0.77
CA THR A 63 1.02 -9.17 -1.11
C THR A 63 0.25 -7.94 -1.58
N MET A 64 -0.44 -8.05 -2.71
CA MET A 64 -1.28 -6.97 -3.24
C MET A 64 -2.73 -7.44 -3.30
N ARG A 65 -3.62 -6.72 -2.63
CA ARG A 65 -5.07 -6.94 -2.67
C ARG A 65 -5.74 -5.73 -3.28
N ARG A 66 -6.54 -5.96 -4.31
CA ARG A 66 -7.29 -4.91 -4.99
C ARG A 66 -8.76 -5.28 -4.98
N LEU A 67 -9.56 -4.46 -4.32
CA LEU A 67 -11.00 -4.70 -4.13
C LEU A 67 -11.82 -3.75 -4.99
N ALA A 68 -12.87 -4.27 -5.61
CA ALA A 68 -13.93 -3.49 -6.19
C ALA A 68 -15.02 -3.18 -5.16
N PRO A 69 -15.68 -2.01 -5.25
CA PRO A 69 -16.79 -1.66 -4.35
C PRO A 69 -17.87 -2.75 -4.26
N ALA A 70 -18.17 -3.40 -5.39
CA ALA A 70 -19.17 -4.47 -5.45
C ALA A 70 -18.83 -5.70 -4.60
N GLU A 71 -17.54 -6.00 -4.38
CA GLU A 71 -17.10 -7.15 -3.57
C GLU A 71 -17.47 -6.98 -2.08
N ILE A 72 -17.70 -5.75 -1.65
CA ILE A 72 -18.07 -5.42 -0.27
C ILE A 72 -19.48 -4.82 -0.16
N GLY A 73 -20.28 -4.94 -1.23
CA GLY A 73 -21.65 -4.41 -1.28
C GLY A 73 -21.74 -2.88 -1.28
N ALA A 74 -20.68 -2.17 -1.68
CA ALA A 74 -20.65 -0.72 -1.74
C ALA A 74 -20.83 -0.20 -3.18
N THR A 75 -21.47 0.96 -3.32
CA THR A 75 -21.57 1.64 -4.64
C THR A 75 -20.26 2.32 -5.03
N ARG A 76 -19.53 2.90 -4.07
CA ARG A 76 -18.26 3.62 -4.28
C ARG A 76 -17.44 3.61 -3.00
N ILE A 77 -16.15 3.33 -3.11
CA ILE A 77 -15.14 3.54 -2.08
C ILE A 77 -14.37 4.81 -2.44
N GLY A 78 -13.64 4.79 -3.56
CA GLY A 78 -12.76 5.88 -3.98
C GLY A 78 -11.56 6.08 -3.05
N HIS A 79 -10.71 7.06 -3.35
CA HIS A 79 -9.42 7.24 -2.67
C HIS A 79 -9.52 7.40 -1.14
N PHE A 80 -10.52 8.16 -0.68
CA PHE A 80 -10.72 8.44 0.74
C PHE A 80 -11.80 7.59 1.40
N GLY A 81 -12.51 6.75 0.64
CA GLY A 81 -13.63 5.95 1.15
C GLY A 81 -13.22 5.07 2.31
N PHE A 82 -12.06 4.43 2.20
CA PHE A 82 -11.51 3.55 3.23
C PHE A 82 -11.55 4.17 4.63
N PHE A 83 -11.27 5.46 4.78
CA PHE A 83 -11.19 6.11 6.09
C PHE A 83 -12.54 6.49 6.70
N ARG A 84 -13.66 6.26 5.99
CA ARG A 84 -15.00 6.55 6.52
C ARG A 84 -15.45 5.42 7.43
N GLN A 85 -16.00 5.78 8.59
CA GLN A 85 -16.51 4.83 9.59
C GLN A 85 -17.53 3.83 9.03
N ALA A 86 -18.30 4.20 7.99
CA ALA A 86 -19.24 3.29 7.34
C ALA A 86 -18.59 2.02 6.75
N PHE A 87 -17.29 2.06 6.44
CA PHE A 87 -16.53 0.91 5.94
C PHE A 87 -15.84 0.10 7.04
N GLN A 88 -16.09 0.42 8.31
CA GLN A 88 -15.47 -0.30 9.41
C GLN A 88 -15.77 -1.81 9.37
N PRO A 89 -17.03 -2.28 9.18
CA PRO A 89 -17.29 -3.72 9.14
C PRO A 89 -16.74 -4.37 7.87
N SER A 90 -16.90 -3.70 6.72
CA SER A 90 -16.66 -4.29 5.40
C SER A 90 -15.23 -4.18 4.91
N LEU A 91 -14.45 -3.19 5.37
CA LEU A 91 -13.04 -3.03 5.02
C LEU A 91 -12.12 -3.24 6.23
N TRP A 92 -12.39 -2.59 7.36
CA TRP A 92 -11.44 -2.63 8.47
C TRP A 92 -11.45 -3.97 9.18
N GLU A 93 -12.62 -4.46 9.59
CA GLU A 93 -12.74 -5.75 10.26
C GLU A 93 -12.54 -6.92 9.29
N ALA A 94 -13.14 -6.86 8.11
CA ALA A 94 -13.09 -7.98 7.16
C ALA A 94 -11.76 -8.13 6.41
N HIS A 95 -11.04 -7.04 6.13
CA HIS A 95 -9.85 -7.08 5.25
C HIS A 95 -8.56 -6.54 5.89
N LEU A 96 -8.62 -5.54 6.77
CA LEU A 96 -7.40 -5.01 7.41
C LEU A 96 -7.04 -5.78 8.68
N LEU A 97 -8.00 -6.00 9.58
CA LEU A 97 -7.76 -6.56 10.90
C LEU A 97 -7.15 -7.98 10.88
N PRO A 98 -7.57 -8.91 10.00
CA PRO A 98 -6.98 -10.25 9.94
C PRO A 98 -5.48 -10.21 9.65
N GLU A 99 -5.07 -9.32 8.75
CA GLU A 99 -3.66 -9.13 8.36
C GLU A 99 -2.82 -8.66 9.53
N LEU A 100 -3.36 -7.78 10.38
CA LEU A 100 -2.68 -7.31 11.58
C LEU A 100 -2.54 -8.42 12.64
N HIS A 101 -3.55 -9.28 12.77
CA HIS A 101 -3.52 -10.39 13.72
C HIS A 101 -2.54 -11.49 13.31
N GLU A 102 -2.56 -11.92 12.06
CA GLU A 102 -1.63 -12.92 11.51
C GLU A 102 -0.18 -12.46 11.71
N ARG A 103 0.11 -11.20 11.40
CA ARG A 103 1.45 -10.61 11.55
C ARG A 103 1.90 -10.50 13.00
N ARG A 104 0.98 -10.23 13.94
CA ARG A 104 1.31 -10.20 15.37
C ARG A 104 1.64 -11.61 15.88
N ALA A 105 0.95 -12.63 15.39
CA ALA A 105 1.23 -14.02 15.73
C ALA A 105 2.60 -14.46 15.17
N GLU A 106 2.90 -14.16 13.90
CA GLU A 106 4.20 -14.46 13.28
C GLU A 106 5.37 -13.75 13.97
N ALA A 107 5.21 -12.46 14.29
CA ALA A 107 6.23 -11.69 15.01
C ALA A 107 6.50 -12.24 16.42
N THR A 108 5.47 -12.76 17.08
CA THR A 108 5.59 -13.40 18.41
C THR A 108 6.31 -14.76 18.28
N ALA A 109 6.01 -15.54 17.24
CA ALA A 109 6.64 -16.83 16.99
C ALA A 109 8.12 -16.72 16.63
N ALA A 110 8.54 -15.64 15.95
CA ALA A 110 9.94 -15.42 15.57
C ALA A 110 10.85 -14.94 16.72
N CYS A 111 10.28 -14.56 17.87
CA CYS A 111 11.02 -14.06 19.04
C CYS A 111 11.25 -15.14 20.12
N ASN A 112 10.70 -16.35 19.92
CA ASN A 112 10.85 -17.51 20.79
C ASN A 112 11.75 -18.55 20.14
#